data_AF-A0A8J6XYU2-F1
#
_entry.id   AF-A0A8J6XYU2-F1
#
_cell.length_a   1.000
_cell.length_b   1.000
_cell.length_c   1.000
_cell.angle_alpha   90.00
_cell.angle_beta   90.00
_cell.angle_gamma   90.00
#
_symmetry.space_group_name_H-M   'P 1'
#
loop_
_entity.id
_entity.type
_entity.pdbx_description
1 polymer ?
#
loop_
_entity_poly.entity_id
_entity_poly.type
_entity_poly.pdbx_seq_one_letter_code
_entity_poly.pdbx_strand_id
1 'polypeptide(L)'
;MNKPNSEALPAQSRPGKAKWRRKRFLVNRRYQIKMALLAVSLVLALVVLLNFSLFSSAVRETEAAMSVAPQFEDYLKAQDRAQFLLILLASLIFVVGVFLVSLLETHKTAGAAVNIGNRMAEIRCGNYKARVKLRRGDHLEELERAFNDMAEALCDQTWEEIAILEQLAGSLEDASGKPVPENVSETVRRLAEARRRSVG
;
A
#
# COMPACT_ATOMS: atom_id res chain seq x y z
N MET A 1 1.33 68.48 -35.08
CA MET A 1 1.68 67.18 -34.47
C MET A 1 0.48 66.62 -33.71
N ASN A 2 0.18 65.33 -33.56
CA ASN A 2 0.44 64.07 -34.26
C ASN A 2 -0.38 63.04 -33.41
N LYS A 3 -1.34 62.30 -33.99
CA LYS A 3 -1.91 61.07 -33.36
C LYS A 3 -0.81 59.99 -33.37
N PRO A 4 -0.75 58.95 -32.49
CA PRO A 4 -1.86 58.00 -32.34
C PRO A 4 -2.03 57.26 -30.99
N ASN A 5 -3.16 56.54 -30.93
CA ASN A 5 -3.44 55.31 -30.21
C ASN A 5 -2.27 54.68 -29.44
N SER A 6 -2.39 54.54 -28.13
CA SER A 6 -1.76 53.42 -27.43
C SER A 6 -2.70 52.23 -27.55
N GLU A 7 -2.38 51.40 -28.52
CA GLU A 7 -2.97 50.09 -28.76
C GLU A 7 -2.89 49.19 -27.53
N ALA A 8 -3.83 48.25 -27.51
CA ALA A 8 -3.99 47.20 -26.53
C ALA A 8 -2.71 46.39 -26.31
N LEU A 9 -2.38 46.15 -25.04
CA LEU A 9 -1.69 44.94 -24.63
C LEU A 9 -2.75 43.99 -24.06
N PRO A 10 -3.17 42.95 -24.81
CA PRO A 10 -3.97 41.89 -24.22
C PRO A 10 -3.09 41.19 -23.18
N ALA A 11 -3.47 41.28 -21.91
CA ALA A 11 -2.93 40.44 -20.86
C ALA A 11 -3.20 38.98 -21.25
N GLN A 12 -2.16 38.33 -21.76
CA GLN A 12 -2.22 36.96 -22.22
C GLN A 12 -2.58 36.05 -21.05
N SER A 13 -3.66 35.32 -21.27
CA SER A 13 -4.16 34.25 -20.44
C SER A 13 -3.12 33.14 -20.29
N ARG A 14 -2.70 32.86 -19.05
CA ARG A 14 -2.16 31.55 -18.69
C ARG A 14 -3.21 30.82 -17.85
N PRO A 15 -3.94 29.85 -18.41
CA PRO A 15 -4.89 29.08 -17.64
C PRO A 15 -4.12 28.15 -16.71
N GLY A 16 -4.07 28.50 -15.43
CA GLY A 16 -3.66 27.59 -14.35
C GLY A 16 -4.69 26.47 -14.20
N LYS A 17 -4.74 25.54 -15.15
CA LYS A 17 -5.48 24.29 -14.97
C LYS A 17 -4.65 23.40 -14.06
N ALA A 18 -4.78 23.60 -12.75
CA ALA A 18 -4.43 22.58 -11.78
C ALA A 18 -5.21 21.32 -12.16
N LYS A 19 -4.53 20.36 -12.79
CA LYS A 19 -5.08 19.03 -13.07
C LYS A 19 -5.34 18.38 -11.71
N TRP A 20 -6.56 18.50 -11.23
CA TRP A 20 -7.10 17.71 -10.13
C TRP A 20 -7.07 16.23 -10.55
N ARG A 21 -5.92 15.58 -10.35
CA ARG A 21 -5.79 14.14 -10.49
C ARG A 21 -6.47 13.53 -9.26
N ARG A 22 -7.74 13.15 -9.42
CA ARG A 22 -8.44 12.32 -8.44
C ARG A 22 -7.64 11.02 -8.25
N LYS A 23 -6.81 10.96 -7.20
CA LYS A 23 -6.12 9.74 -6.79
C LYS A 23 -7.16 8.82 -6.18
N ARG A 24 -7.62 7.84 -6.96
CA ARG A 24 -8.59 6.83 -6.52
C ARG A 24 -7.91 5.95 -5.46
N PHE A 25 -8.12 6.31 -4.20
CA PHE A 25 -7.43 5.80 -3.02
C PHE A 25 -7.99 4.44 -2.54
N LEU A 26 -8.27 3.51 -3.46
CA LEU A 26 -8.84 2.21 -3.16
C LEU A 26 -8.28 1.17 -4.13
N VAL A 27 -7.09 0.64 -3.81
CA VAL A 27 -6.48 -0.43 -4.62
C VAL A 27 -7.22 -1.75 -4.47
N ASN A 28 -7.93 -2.03 -3.36
CA ASN A 28 -9.12 -2.91 -3.31
C ASN A 28 -9.59 -3.15 -1.85
N ARG A 29 -10.43 -2.27 -1.28
CA ARG A 29 -11.12 -2.54 0.00
C ARG A 29 -11.91 -3.86 -0.02
N ARG A 30 -12.38 -4.25 -1.21
CA ARG A 30 -13.06 -5.52 -1.44
C ARG A 30 -12.14 -6.73 -1.26
N TYR A 31 -10.86 -6.64 -1.62
CA TYR A 31 -9.91 -7.73 -1.44
C TYR A 31 -9.53 -7.90 0.03
N GLN A 32 -9.30 -6.79 0.74
CA GLN A 32 -9.03 -6.79 2.18
C GLN A 32 -10.19 -7.41 2.99
N ILE A 33 -11.42 -7.00 2.71
CA ILE A 33 -12.61 -7.58 3.37
C ILE A 33 -12.74 -9.07 3.03
N LYS A 34 -12.48 -9.49 1.79
CA LYS A 34 -12.52 -10.90 1.40
C LYS A 34 -11.51 -11.75 2.18
N MET A 35 -10.26 -11.30 2.28
CA MET A 35 -9.21 -12.06 2.99
C MET A 35 -9.46 -12.10 4.50
N ALA A 36 -9.88 -10.98 5.09
CA ALA A 36 -10.26 -10.92 6.50
C ALA A 36 -11.48 -11.82 6.80
N LEU A 37 -12.52 -11.79 5.96
CA LEU A 37 -13.68 -12.67 6.10
C LEU A 37 -13.30 -14.15 5.95
N LEU A 38 -12.38 -14.48 5.04
CA LEU A 38 -11.92 -15.86 4.87
C LEU A 38 -11.21 -16.35 6.14
N ALA A 39 -10.26 -15.58 6.67
CA ALA A 39 -9.55 -15.93 7.91
C ALA A 39 -10.53 -16.09 9.10
N VAL A 40 -11.46 -15.16 9.25
CA VAL A 40 -12.47 -15.19 10.32
C VAL A 40 -13.43 -16.35 10.15
N SER A 41 -13.84 -16.68 8.92
CA SER A 41 -14.71 -17.83 8.63
C SER A 41 -14.05 -19.16 8.98
N LEU A 42 -12.76 -19.29 8.70
CA LEU A 42 -12.00 -20.48 9.06
C LEU A 42 -11.90 -20.63 10.59
N VAL A 43 -11.57 -19.54 11.29
CA VAL A 43 -11.51 -19.53 12.76
C VAL A 43 -12.87 -19.84 13.37
N LEU A 44 -13.94 -19.25 12.82
CA LEU A 44 -15.31 -19.51 13.26
C LEU A 44 -15.67 -20.99 13.08
N ALA A 45 -15.33 -21.60 11.94
CA ALA A 45 -15.57 -23.02 11.70
C ALA A 45 -14.84 -23.90 12.72
N LEU A 46 -13.58 -23.60 13.03
CA LEU A 46 -12.80 -24.32 14.05
C LEU A 46 -13.38 -24.15 15.45
N VAL A 47 -13.81 -22.93 15.81
CA VAL A 47 -14.44 -22.65 17.11
C VAL A 47 -15.78 -23.38 17.25
N VAL A 48 -16.60 -23.41 16.19
CA VAL A 48 -17.86 -24.17 16.18
C VAL A 48 -17.59 -25.67 16.34
N LEU A 49 -16.61 -26.21 15.61
CA LEU A 49 -16.23 -27.62 15.73
C LEU A 49 -15.74 -27.96 17.14
N LEU A 50 -14.91 -27.10 17.74
CA LEU A 50 -14.42 -27.27 19.11
C LEU A 50 -15.56 -27.22 20.12
N ASN A 51 -16.47 -26.24 20.02
CA ASN A 51 -17.65 -26.16 20.88
C ASN A 51 -18.54 -27.39 20.76
N PHE A 52 -18.75 -27.88 19.53
CA PHE A 52 -19.51 -29.10 19.27
C PHE A 52 -18.84 -30.34 19.89
N SER A 53 -17.50 -30.45 19.78
CA SER A 53 -16.73 -31.53 20.41
C SER A 53 -16.83 -31.49 21.94
N LEU A 54 -16.74 -30.30 22.54
CA LEU A 54 -16.88 -30.13 23.99
C LEU A 54 -18.29 -30.45 24.47
N PHE A 55 -19.32 -29.98 23.76
CA PHE A 55 -20.71 -30.26 24.08
C PHE A 55 -21.03 -31.75 23.98
N SER A 56 -20.59 -32.42 22.91
CA SER A 56 -20.80 -33.87 22.76
C SER A 56 -20.04 -34.70 23.80
N SER A 57 -18.88 -34.23 24.27
CA SER A 57 -18.15 -34.87 25.36
C SER A 57 -18.85 -34.68 26.70
N ALA A 58 -19.32 -33.46 26.99
CA ALA A 58 -20.08 -33.15 28.20
C ALA A 58 -21.36 -34.00 28.30
N VAL A 59 -22.12 -34.14 27.21
CA VAL A 59 -23.33 -34.99 27.19
C VAL A 59 -23.00 -36.45 27.52
N ARG A 60 -21.91 -37.00 26.96
CA ARG A 60 -21.48 -38.38 27.23
C ARG A 60 -21.06 -38.59 28.69
N GLU A 61 -20.34 -37.64 29.26
CA GLU A 61 -19.93 -37.67 30.66
C GLU A 61 -21.13 -37.59 31.61
N THR A 62 -22.08 -36.70 31.32
CA THR A 62 -23.30 -36.54 32.11
C THR A 62 -24.21 -37.77 32.02
N GLU A 63 -24.37 -38.38 30.84
CA GLU A 63 -25.08 -39.67 30.70
C GLU A 63 -24.44 -40.79 31.53
N ALA A 64 -23.12 -40.90 31.51
CA ALA A 64 -22.39 -41.87 32.32
C ALA A 64 -22.56 -41.59 33.83
N ALA A 65 -22.49 -40.32 34.25
CA ALA A 65 -22.65 -39.92 35.65
C ALA A 65 -24.08 -40.17 36.18
N MET A 66 -25.10 -39.90 35.36
CA MET A 66 -26.51 -40.15 35.71
C MET A 66 -26.80 -41.65 35.92
N SER A 67 -26.10 -42.54 35.22
CA SER A 67 -26.23 -43.99 35.41
C SER A 67 -25.74 -44.48 36.78
N VAL A 68 -24.84 -43.72 37.43
CA VAL A 68 -24.24 -44.06 38.73
C VAL A 68 -24.92 -43.30 39.88
N ALA A 69 -25.31 -42.05 39.68
CA ALA A 69 -25.85 -41.20 40.73
C ALA A 69 -27.00 -40.29 40.23
N PRO A 70 -28.20 -40.85 39.98
CA PRO A 70 -29.34 -40.12 39.42
C PRO A 70 -29.85 -38.98 40.33
N GLN A 71 -29.61 -39.06 41.64
CA GLN A 71 -30.02 -38.00 42.58
C GLN A 71 -29.35 -36.63 42.35
N PHE A 72 -28.27 -36.56 41.55
CA PHE A 72 -27.56 -35.31 41.23
C PHE A 72 -27.89 -34.77 39.83
N GLU A 73 -28.89 -35.31 39.14
CA GLU A 73 -29.23 -34.94 37.76
C GLU A 73 -29.41 -33.43 37.58
N ASP A 74 -30.18 -32.77 38.45
CA ASP A 74 -30.42 -31.32 38.36
C ASP A 74 -29.14 -30.50 38.59
N TYR A 75 -28.26 -30.96 39.48
CA TYR A 75 -26.98 -30.31 39.76
C TYR A 75 -26.03 -30.43 38.56
N LEU A 76 -25.92 -31.64 37.99
CA LEU A 76 -25.09 -31.91 36.80
C LEU A 76 -25.57 -31.09 35.59
N LYS A 77 -26.89 -31.05 35.33
CA LYS A 77 -27.46 -30.24 34.24
C LYS A 77 -27.25 -28.75 34.45
N ALA A 78 -27.36 -28.24 35.68
CA ALA A 78 -27.09 -26.83 35.98
C ALA A 78 -25.61 -26.49 35.77
N GLN A 79 -24.70 -27.37 36.19
CA GLN A 79 -23.27 -27.24 35.98
C GLN A 79 -22.92 -27.25 34.48
N ASP A 80 -23.45 -28.20 33.71
CA ASP A 80 -23.24 -28.29 32.26
C ASP A 80 -23.71 -27.02 31.53
N ARG A 81 -24.87 -26.48 31.91
CA ARG A 81 -25.37 -25.22 31.35
C ARG A 81 -24.45 -24.06 31.66
N ALA A 82 -24.00 -23.94 32.91
CA ALA A 82 -23.08 -22.88 33.32
C ALA A 82 -21.73 -22.98 32.58
N GLN A 83 -21.17 -24.19 32.48
CA GLN A 83 -19.94 -24.46 31.75
C GLN A 83 -20.08 -24.18 30.26
N PHE A 84 -21.18 -24.60 29.64
CA PHE A 84 -21.47 -24.32 28.23
C PHE A 84 -21.58 -22.81 27.97
N LEU A 85 -22.30 -22.07 28.82
CA LEU A 85 -22.41 -20.61 28.71
C LEU A 85 -21.06 -19.92 28.85
N LEU A 86 -20.21 -20.38 29.77
CA LEU A 86 -18.86 -19.84 29.96
C LEU A 86 -17.99 -20.10 28.72
N ILE A 87 -17.99 -21.34 28.20
CA ILE A 87 -17.24 -21.70 26.98
C ILE A 87 -17.73 -20.89 25.78
N LEU A 88 -19.04 -20.70 25.64
CA LEU A 88 -19.63 -19.93 24.54
C LEU A 88 -19.23 -18.46 24.63
N LEU A 89 -19.27 -17.87 25.82
CA LEU A 89 -18.83 -16.49 26.05
C LEU A 89 -17.33 -16.32 25.76
N ALA A 90 -16.49 -17.25 26.25
CA ALA A 90 -15.06 -17.25 25.98
C ALA A 90 -14.76 -17.40 24.48
N SER A 91 -15.50 -18.27 23.80
CA SER A 91 -15.40 -18.48 22.34
C SER A 91 -15.78 -17.22 21.56
N LEU A 92 -16.84 -16.52 21.98
CA LEU A 92 -17.25 -15.27 21.37
C LEU A 92 -16.17 -14.19 21.53
N ILE A 93 -15.62 -14.03 22.74
CA ILE A 93 -14.52 -13.09 23.01
C ILE A 93 -13.30 -13.43 22.15
N PHE A 94 -12.96 -14.71 22.04
CA PHE A 94 -11.85 -15.18 21.21
C PHE A 94 -12.05 -14.85 19.72
N VAL A 95 -13.21 -15.16 19.16
CA VAL A 95 -13.53 -14.84 17.74
C VAL A 95 -13.46 -13.34 17.48
N VAL A 96 -14.02 -12.51 18.38
CA VAL A 96 -13.94 -11.05 18.28
C VAL A 96 -12.49 -10.58 18.35
N GLY A 97 -11.69 -11.12 19.27
CA GLY A 97 -10.27 -10.79 19.39
C GLY A 97 -9.49 -11.11 18.10
N VAL A 98 -9.68 -12.32 17.55
CA VAL A 98 -9.05 -12.73 16.29
C VAL A 98 -9.50 -11.86 15.12
N PHE A 99 -10.78 -11.50 15.05
CA PHE A 99 -11.31 -10.60 14.04
C PHE A 99 -10.63 -9.21 14.11
N LEU A 100 -10.51 -8.64 15.30
CA LEU A 100 -9.86 -7.34 15.51
C LEU A 100 -8.38 -7.39 15.13
N VAL A 101 -7.64 -8.42 15.57
CA VAL A 101 -6.23 -8.59 15.20
C VAL A 101 -6.07 -8.75 13.69
N SER A 102 -6.89 -9.58 13.06
CA SER A 102 -6.86 -9.80 11.61
C SER A 102 -7.13 -8.50 10.83
N LEU A 103 -8.04 -7.66 11.33
CA LEU A 103 -8.35 -6.37 10.72
C LEU A 103 -7.19 -5.39 10.85
N LEU A 104 -6.55 -5.31 12.02
CA LEU A 104 -5.39 -4.45 12.26
C LEU A 104 -4.20 -4.87 11.38
N GLU A 105 -3.92 -6.16 11.31
CA GLU A 105 -2.86 -6.74 10.48
C GLU A 105 -3.10 -6.44 8.99
N THR A 106 -4.33 -6.65 8.52
CA THR A 106 -4.71 -6.35 7.14
C THR A 106 -4.56 -4.86 6.82
N HIS A 107 -4.90 -3.98 7.78
CA HIS A 107 -4.79 -2.54 7.60
C HIS A 107 -3.34 -2.07 7.47
N LYS A 108 -2.42 -2.61 8.28
CA LYS A 108 -0.97 -2.28 8.19
C LYS A 108 -0.41 -2.65 6.82
N THR A 109 -0.60 -3.90 6.39
CA THR A 109 -0.11 -4.39 5.09
C THR A 109 -0.70 -3.60 3.92
N ALA A 110 -2.01 -3.35 3.96
CA ALA A 110 -2.69 -2.55 2.94
C ALA A 110 -2.17 -1.11 2.86
N GLY A 111 -1.97 -0.47 4.02
CA GLY A 111 -1.46 0.90 4.10
C GLY A 111 -0.05 1.02 3.51
N ALA A 112 0.83 0.09 3.89
CA ALA A 112 2.20 0.02 3.37
C ALA A 112 2.21 -0.19 1.84
N ALA A 113 1.41 -1.13 1.33
CA ALA A 113 1.31 -1.39 -0.10
C ALA A 113 0.81 -0.18 -0.91
N VAL A 114 -0.18 0.56 -0.38
CA VAL A 114 -0.67 1.79 -1.01
C VAL A 114 0.40 2.89 -1.03
N ASN A 115 1.17 3.03 0.05
CA ASN A 115 2.28 3.99 0.10
C ASN A 115 3.31 3.69 -0.99
N ILE A 116 3.74 2.42 -1.10
CA ILE A 116 4.67 1.97 -2.14
C ILE A 116 4.10 2.22 -3.54
N GLY A 117 2.84 1.84 -3.79
CA GLY A 117 2.18 2.07 -5.08
C GLY A 117 2.09 3.55 -5.47
N ASN A 118 1.90 4.44 -4.50
CA ASN A 118 1.92 5.89 -4.74
C ASN A 118 3.33 6.38 -5.15
N ARG A 119 4.40 5.85 -4.54
CA ARG A 119 5.78 6.20 -4.91
C ARG A 119 6.21 5.59 -6.24
N MET A 120 5.77 4.38 -6.56
CA MET A 120 5.91 3.82 -7.91
C MET A 120 5.26 4.73 -8.97
N ALA A 121 4.12 5.34 -8.66
CA ALA A 121 3.48 6.28 -9.58
C ALA A 121 4.28 7.59 -9.75
N GLU A 122 5.06 8.01 -8.75
CA GLU A 122 5.99 9.15 -8.85
C GLU A 122 7.20 8.81 -9.74
N ILE A 123 7.80 7.64 -9.54
CA ILE A 123 8.87 7.12 -10.43
C ILE A 123 8.37 7.04 -11.87
N ARG A 124 7.15 6.53 -12.10
CA ARG A 124 6.54 6.49 -13.45
C ARG A 124 6.37 7.88 -14.07
N CYS A 125 6.20 8.91 -13.25
CA CYS A 125 6.14 10.30 -13.72
C CYS A 125 7.52 10.94 -13.91
N GLY A 126 8.59 10.15 -13.78
CA GLY A 126 9.97 10.60 -13.93
C GLY A 126 10.57 11.20 -12.66
N ASN A 127 9.98 11.03 -11.47
CA ASN A 127 10.64 11.45 -10.23
C ASN A 127 11.40 10.28 -9.60
N TYR A 128 12.69 10.17 -9.91
CA TYR A 128 13.53 9.06 -9.41
C TYR A 128 14.11 9.32 -8.01
N LYS A 129 13.95 10.54 -7.49
CA LYS A 129 14.23 10.86 -6.08
C LYS A 129 13.16 10.35 -5.12
N ALA A 130 12.06 9.82 -5.63
CA ALA A 130 11.04 9.22 -4.77
C ALA A 130 11.66 8.13 -3.89
N ARG A 131 11.41 8.21 -2.58
CA ARG A 131 11.79 7.21 -1.60
C ARG A 131 10.55 6.79 -0.81
N VAL A 132 10.49 5.51 -0.45
CA VAL A 132 9.48 4.98 0.46
C VAL A 132 10.10 4.91 1.85
N LYS A 133 9.30 5.30 2.85
CA LYS A 133 9.53 4.99 4.25
C LYS A 133 8.24 4.43 4.83
N LEU A 134 8.27 3.19 5.29
CA LEU A 134 7.13 2.56 5.95
C LEU A 134 7.09 2.91 7.44
N ARG A 135 5.95 2.65 8.06
CA ARG A 135 5.79 2.85 9.51
C ARG A 135 6.44 1.68 10.24
N ARG A 136 6.95 1.92 11.45
CA ARG A 136 7.48 0.86 12.31
C ARG A 136 6.43 -0.23 12.50
N GLY A 137 6.79 -1.47 12.17
CA GLY A 137 5.92 -2.65 12.31
C GLY A 137 4.98 -2.89 11.13
N ASP A 138 5.21 -2.25 9.97
CA ASP A 138 4.61 -2.66 8.70
C ASP A 138 5.36 -3.88 8.14
N HIS A 139 4.65 -4.81 7.49
CA HIS A 139 5.23 -6.10 7.04
C HIS A 139 6.07 -6.04 5.77
N LEU A 140 6.23 -4.87 5.16
CA LEU A 140 6.80 -4.71 3.82
C LEU A 140 8.18 -4.01 3.83
N GLU A 141 8.91 -4.08 4.93
CA GLU A 141 10.23 -3.41 5.08
C GLU A 141 11.28 -3.90 4.05
N GLU A 142 11.21 -5.15 3.63
CA GLU A 142 12.08 -5.68 2.57
C GLU A 142 11.73 -5.06 1.21
N LEU A 143 10.43 -4.89 0.94
CA LEU A 143 9.96 -4.23 -0.29
C LEU A 143 10.26 -2.72 -0.26
N GLU A 144 10.25 -2.08 0.90
CA GLU A 144 10.74 -0.71 1.06
C GLU A 144 12.20 -0.59 0.63
N ARG A 145 13.08 -1.48 1.14
CA ARG A 145 14.50 -1.50 0.79
C ARG A 145 14.67 -1.72 -0.72
N ALA A 146 14.08 -2.78 -1.26
CA ALA A 146 14.16 -3.08 -2.69
C ALA A 146 13.62 -1.93 -3.57
N PHE A 147 12.56 -1.24 -3.15
CA PHE A 147 12.06 -0.06 -3.85
C PHE A 147 13.06 1.09 -3.83
N ASN A 148 13.66 1.38 -2.68
CA ASN A 148 14.62 2.47 -2.53
C ASN A 148 15.90 2.20 -3.32
N ASP A 149 16.40 0.96 -3.30
CA ASP A 149 17.57 0.54 -4.06
C ASP A 149 17.32 0.67 -5.57
N MET A 150 16.14 0.27 -6.04
CA MET A 150 15.73 0.48 -7.44
C MET A 150 15.66 1.97 -7.81
N ALA A 151 15.08 2.79 -6.94
CA ALA A 151 14.95 4.23 -7.17
C ALA A 151 16.32 4.93 -7.18
N GLU A 152 17.26 4.46 -6.37
CA GLU A 152 18.65 4.90 -6.36
C GLU A 152 19.38 4.53 -7.65
N ALA A 153 19.32 3.26 -8.07
CA ALA A 153 19.93 2.82 -9.33
C ALA A 153 19.39 3.59 -10.55
N LEU A 154 18.08 3.90 -10.61
CA LEU A 154 17.51 4.74 -11.66
C LEU A 154 18.01 6.18 -11.61
N CYS A 155 18.22 6.72 -10.41
CA CYS A 155 18.77 8.05 -10.22
C CYS A 155 20.22 8.10 -10.72
N ASP A 156 21.04 7.12 -10.37
CA ASP A 156 22.44 7.04 -10.76
C ASP A 156 22.61 6.88 -12.27
N GLN A 157 21.84 5.97 -12.90
CA GLN A 157 21.80 5.83 -14.35
C GLN A 157 21.42 7.14 -15.05
N THR A 158 20.46 7.89 -14.49
CA THR A 158 20.06 9.17 -15.08
C THR A 158 21.15 10.23 -14.94
N TRP A 159 21.93 10.22 -13.85
CA TRP A 159 23.09 11.11 -13.71
C TRP A 159 24.19 10.79 -14.73
N GLU A 160 24.47 9.51 -14.97
CA GLU A 160 25.40 9.08 -16.02
C GLU A 160 24.92 9.52 -17.42
N GLU A 161 23.62 9.34 -17.72
CA GLU A 161 23.02 9.81 -18.98
C GLU A 161 23.20 11.34 -19.15
N ILE A 162 22.97 12.12 -18.09
CA ILE A 162 23.15 13.58 -18.13
C ILE A 162 24.61 13.93 -18.42
N ALA A 163 25.57 13.29 -17.75
CA ALA A 163 27.00 13.55 -17.95
C ALA A 163 27.43 13.26 -19.39
N ILE A 164 26.96 12.15 -19.97
CA ILE A 164 27.24 11.79 -21.37
C ILE A 164 26.63 12.81 -22.33
N LEU A 165 25.38 13.25 -22.10
CA LEU A 165 24.73 14.26 -22.93
C LEU A 165 25.46 15.62 -22.87
N GLU A 166 25.92 16.03 -21.69
CA GLU A 166 26.72 17.26 -21.52
C GLU A 166 28.07 17.16 -22.25
N GLN A 167 28.76 16.02 -22.15
CA GLN A 167 30.02 15.78 -22.86
C GLN A 167 29.84 15.76 -24.39
N LEU A 168 28.75 15.16 -24.87
CA LEU A 168 28.41 15.13 -26.29
C LEU A 168 28.13 16.54 -26.82
N ALA A 169 27.39 17.35 -26.06
CA ALA A 169 27.13 18.74 -26.41
C ALA A 169 28.43 19.55 -26.52
N GLY A 170 29.36 19.39 -25.56
CA GLY A 170 30.67 20.05 -25.61
C GLY A 170 31.53 19.59 -26.80
N SER A 171 31.58 18.28 -27.07
CA SER A 171 32.36 17.74 -28.18
C SER A 171 31.84 18.21 -29.56
N LEU A 172 30.53 18.42 -29.70
CA LEU A 172 29.93 18.98 -30.91
C LEU A 172 30.28 20.46 -31.10
N GLU A 173 30.43 21.22 -30.01
CA GLU A 173 30.89 22.61 -30.06
C GLU A 173 32.38 22.68 -30.44
N ASP A 174 33.22 21.82 -29.85
CA ASP A 174 34.66 21.75 -30.09
C ASP A 174 35.01 21.23 -31.50
N ALA A 175 34.21 20.33 -32.06
CA ALA A 175 34.40 19.77 -33.41
C ALA A 175 34.03 20.74 -34.55
N SER A 176 33.81 22.03 -34.25
CA SER A 176 33.45 23.09 -35.20
C SER A 176 34.60 23.46 -36.16
N GLY A 177 34.95 22.53 -37.05
CA GLY A 177 35.56 22.77 -38.37
C GLY A 177 34.56 22.60 -39.53
N LYS A 178 33.34 22.11 -39.25
CA LYS A 178 32.19 22.06 -40.17
C LYS A 178 30.91 22.37 -39.40
N PRO A 179 29.90 23.01 -40.02
CA PRO A 179 28.71 23.47 -39.31
C PRO A 179 27.88 22.26 -38.88
N VAL A 180 28.05 21.83 -37.63
CA VAL A 180 26.99 21.11 -36.93
C VAL A 180 25.80 22.07 -36.90
N PRO A 181 24.63 21.68 -37.41
CA PRO A 181 23.49 22.58 -37.37
C PRO A 181 23.15 22.87 -35.91
N GLU A 182 23.06 24.16 -35.58
CA GLU A 182 22.93 24.73 -34.24
C GLU A 182 21.77 24.09 -33.42
N ASN A 183 20.77 23.57 -34.14
CA ASN A 183 19.63 22.86 -33.60
C ASN A 183 19.98 21.53 -32.89
N VAL A 184 21.08 20.85 -33.23
CA VAL A 184 21.42 19.54 -32.63
C VAL A 184 22.03 19.73 -31.25
N SER A 185 23.01 20.62 -31.08
CA SER A 185 23.63 20.91 -29.77
C SER A 185 22.59 21.43 -28.77
N GLU A 186 21.71 22.34 -29.22
CA GLU A 186 20.64 22.85 -28.39
C GLU A 186 19.64 21.76 -27.97
N THR A 187 19.32 20.82 -28.87
CA THR A 187 18.43 19.69 -28.57
C THR A 187 19.04 18.76 -27.52
N VAL A 188 20.34 18.47 -27.61
CA VAL A 188 21.06 17.64 -26.63
C VAL A 188 21.05 18.31 -25.25
N ARG A 189 21.30 19.63 -25.18
CA ARG A 189 21.20 20.38 -23.90
C ARG A 189 19.79 20.36 -23.32
N ARG A 190 18.76 20.57 -24.14
CA ARG A 190 17.36 20.48 -23.69
C ARG A 190 17.01 19.08 -23.16
N LEU A 191 17.55 18.02 -23.77
CA LEU A 191 17.36 16.65 -23.28
C LEU A 191 18.08 16.43 -21.94
N ALA A 192 19.31 16.93 -21.79
CA ALA A 192 20.04 16.87 -20.53
C ALA A 192 19.30 17.62 -19.40
N GLU A 193 18.75 18.81 -19.69
CA GLU A 193 17.93 19.55 -18.72
C GLU A 193 16.64 18.81 -18.36
N ALA A 194 15.96 18.20 -19.34
CA ALA A 194 14.76 17.40 -19.10
C ALA A 194 15.06 16.20 -18.19
N ARG A 195 16.19 15.51 -18.41
CA ARG A 195 16.68 14.43 -17.53
C ARG A 195 17.11 14.93 -16.15
N ARG A 196 17.75 16.10 -16.07
CA ARG A 196 18.11 16.71 -14.78
C ARG A 196 16.88 17.02 -13.94
N ARG A 197 15.74 17.39 -14.54
CA ARG A 197 14.46 17.56 -13.81
C ARG A 197 13.88 16.26 -13.26
N SER A 198 14.21 15.09 -13.83
CA SER A 198 13.78 13.79 -13.27
C SER A 198 14.56 13.37 -12.01
N VAL A 199 15.73 13.96 -11.80
CA VAL A 199 16.62 13.72 -10.65
C VAL A 199 16.87 14.99 -9.81
N GLY A 200 16.18 16.09 -10.09
CA GLY A 200 16.32 17.40 -9.44
C GLY A 200 15.26 17.59 -8.37
#